data_AF-M2Z4K1-F1
#
_entry.id   AF-M2Z4K1-F1
#
_cell.length_a   1.000
_cell.length_b   1.000
_cell.length_c   1.000
_cell.angle_alpha   90.00
_cell.angle_beta   90.00
_cell.angle_gamma   90.00
#
_symmetry.space_group_name_H-M   'P 1'
#
loop_
_entity.id
_entity.type
_entity.pdbx_description
1 polymer ?
#
loop_
_entity_poly.entity_id
_entity_poly.type
_entity_poly.pdbx_seq_one_letter_code
_entity_poly.pdbx_strand_id
1 'polypeptide(L)'
;MKFLEPLDLQGMVIPNRVMVPAMVTRLADEEGWVTQEIQDRYVRYAKGGVGLIVVEAMAIHHSNAGPLLRISDQKFVPGLAEMVKQIHGASDSKVVPQIIHFMKISKSGWRQTVDMLSHEDIDTIVEQFGDAVARAREAGFDGAELHAAHAYTLSSFLSRRNMRKDEYGGSMEGRLRILGRVVESVRRKAGADFPVGIRILADEFITDGSTVSDSKLIALRMAQLGLAYISLSVGGKFEDAEHAAGQVPHPYNGYSGDRCMPGAQYPAALHAGLTREIKAFLNAKGYQVPVAGAGKISDPDDAERVLADGSMDFVGIARGLLADPDWVLKVARGEIDRIVKCDYCNVCKHLDGAHKKVVCFLWPKGMMQAPDDNAQGSAPGWPNGSANLRVGLNGDTATLQWDKAEGAARYDVYRASDDGDVVIEDAVKVTRWMDNSILGGLTYRYYVRACSASGQAGAPSNVVMIKPDGPSVERDREADRAPAMA
;
A
#
# COMPACT_ATOMS: atom_id res chain seq x y z
N MET A 1 8.64 -2.79 21.23
CA MET A 1 8.30 -3.14 19.83
C MET A 1 9.35 -2.50 18.95
N LYS A 2 10.07 -3.32 18.18
CA LYS A 2 11.15 -2.91 17.29
C LYS A 2 10.70 -1.82 16.32
N PHE A 3 9.46 -1.85 15.84
CA PHE A 3 8.99 -0.80 14.93
C PHE A 3 8.94 0.60 15.55
N LEU A 4 8.93 0.74 16.88
CA LEU A 4 8.94 2.04 17.57
C LEU A 4 10.36 2.61 17.77
N GLU A 5 11.40 1.84 17.45
CA GLU A 5 12.78 2.28 17.58
C GLU A 5 13.20 3.16 16.38
N PRO A 6 14.08 4.16 16.59
CA PRO A 6 14.60 4.97 15.50
C PRO A 6 15.48 4.15 14.53
N LEU A 7 15.64 4.66 13.32
CA LEU A 7 16.49 4.08 12.28
C LEU A 7 17.21 5.19 11.50
N ASP A 8 18.51 5.05 11.29
CA ASP A 8 19.30 5.98 10.49
C ASP A 8 19.31 5.58 9.01
N LEU A 9 18.95 6.53 8.14
CA LEU A 9 18.95 6.41 6.69
C LEU A 9 19.97 7.39 6.08
N GLN A 10 21.26 7.19 6.39
CA GLN A 10 22.39 8.06 5.97
C GLN A 10 22.29 9.50 6.49
N GLY A 11 22.10 9.68 7.79
CA GLY A 11 21.95 10.97 8.47
C GLY A 11 20.49 11.42 8.61
N MET A 12 19.58 10.90 7.79
CA MET A 12 18.14 11.07 7.98
C MET A 12 17.63 10.02 8.99
N VAL A 13 17.66 10.37 10.27
CA VAL A 13 17.14 9.51 11.34
C VAL A 13 15.63 9.62 11.40
N ILE A 14 14.93 8.51 11.10
CA ILE A 14 13.48 8.39 11.27
C ILE A 14 13.19 8.01 12.73
N PRO A 15 12.17 8.61 13.38
CA PRO A 15 11.92 8.40 14.80
C PRO A 15 11.37 6.99 15.13
N ASN A 16 10.84 6.29 14.13
CA ASN A 16 10.39 4.92 14.22
C ASN A 16 10.44 4.25 12.84
N ARG A 17 10.35 2.92 12.80
CA ARG A 17 10.47 2.09 11.58
C ARG A 17 9.13 1.88 10.86
N VAL A 18 8.24 2.86 10.92
CA VAL A 18 6.98 2.84 10.18
C VAL A 18 7.05 3.87 9.06
N MET A 19 6.83 3.41 7.84
CA MET A 19 6.79 4.22 6.64
C MET A 19 5.38 4.23 6.08
N VAL A 20 4.86 5.39 5.70
CA VAL A 20 3.75 5.47 4.73
C VAL A 20 4.36 5.54 3.33
N PRO A 21 4.22 4.48 2.50
CA PRO A 21 4.69 4.52 1.13
C PRO A 21 3.79 5.43 0.29
N ALA A 22 4.34 5.98 -0.79
CA ALA A 22 3.58 6.83 -1.70
C ALA A 22 2.28 6.16 -2.17
N MET A 23 1.19 6.92 -2.08
CA MET A 23 -0.14 6.60 -2.62
C MET A 23 -0.65 7.85 -3.31
N VAL A 24 -0.99 7.76 -4.60
CA VAL A 24 -1.60 8.89 -5.31
C VAL A 24 -2.96 9.19 -4.69
N THR A 25 -3.18 10.45 -4.32
CA THR A 25 -4.38 10.90 -3.60
C THR A 25 -5.39 11.61 -4.48
N ARG A 26 -4.91 12.22 -5.58
CA ARG A 26 -5.67 13.12 -6.46
C ARG A 26 -6.22 14.35 -5.74
N LEU A 27 -5.50 14.80 -4.70
CA LEU A 27 -5.85 16.00 -3.92
C LEU A 27 -5.08 17.24 -4.36
N ALA A 28 -4.02 17.10 -5.17
CA ALA A 28 -3.43 18.23 -5.90
C ALA A 28 -4.43 18.82 -6.90
N ASP A 29 -4.22 20.06 -7.34
CA ASP A 29 -5.03 20.64 -8.41
C ASP A 29 -4.60 20.14 -9.80
N GLU A 30 -5.38 20.49 -10.83
CA GLU A 30 -5.16 20.03 -12.22
C GLU A 30 -3.80 20.48 -12.79
N GLU A 31 -3.23 21.55 -12.26
CA GLU A 31 -1.93 22.08 -12.63
C GLU A 31 -0.77 21.45 -11.84
N GLY A 32 -1.08 20.67 -10.81
CA GLY A 32 -0.13 19.93 -9.98
C GLY A 32 0.41 20.71 -8.78
N TRP A 33 -0.29 21.76 -8.36
CA TRP A 33 0.04 22.52 -7.15
C TRP A 33 -0.44 21.83 -5.89
N VAL A 34 0.24 22.14 -4.79
CA VAL A 34 -0.19 21.80 -3.44
C VAL A 34 -1.50 22.54 -3.14
N THR A 35 -2.50 21.80 -2.68
CA THR A 35 -3.75 22.31 -2.13
C THR A 35 -3.78 22.12 -0.62
N GLN A 36 -4.74 22.75 0.06
CA GLN A 36 -4.96 22.50 1.48
C GLN A 36 -5.30 21.02 1.77
N GLU A 37 -6.08 20.38 0.90
CA GLU A 37 -6.50 18.99 1.12
C GLU A 37 -5.32 18.02 1.12
N ILE A 38 -4.36 18.17 0.19
CA ILE A 38 -3.18 17.31 0.18
C ILE A 38 -2.22 17.64 1.33
N GLN A 39 -2.09 18.91 1.70
CA GLN A 39 -1.34 19.30 2.89
C GLN A 39 -1.91 18.67 4.16
N ASP A 40 -3.23 18.75 4.36
CA ASP A 40 -3.92 18.15 5.50
C ASP A 40 -3.72 16.63 5.55
N ARG A 41 -3.67 15.95 4.40
CA ARG A 41 -3.39 14.51 4.32
C ARG A 41 -2.05 14.16 4.93
N TYR A 42 -1.00 14.88 4.54
CA TYR A 42 0.35 14.55 4.98
C TYR A 42 0.66 15.05 6.40
N VAL A 43 0.11 16.20 6.78
CA VAL A 43 0.12 16.66 8.19
C VAL A 43 -0.60 15.64 9.09
N ARG A 44 -1.66 15.00 8.61
CA ARG A 44 -2.37 13.97 9.39
C ARG A 44 -1.52 12.73 9.67
N TYR A 45 -0.69 12.27 8.73
CA TYR A 45 0.28 11.21 8.96
C TYR A 45 1.36 11.63 9.96
N ALA A 46 1.82 12.88 9.88
CA ALA A 46 2.82 13.44 10.79
C ALA A 46 2.29 13.48 12.24
N LYS A 47 1.09 14.04 12.44
CA LYS A 47 0.39 14.03 13.74
C LYS A 47 0.19 12.63 14.31
N GLY A 48 0.02 11.64 13.44
CA GLY A 48 -0.12 10.24 13.80
C GLY A 48 1.20 9.54 14.18
N GLY A 49 2.33 10.25 14.13
CA GLY A 49 3.63 9.77 14.58
C GLY A 49 4.34 8.85 13.59
N VAL A 50 4.01 8.89 12.29
CA VAL A 50 4.68 8.05 11.28
C VAL A 50 6.16 8.39 11.16
N GLY A 51 7.05 7.40 11.09
CA GLY A 51 8.50 7.62 11.02
C GLY A 51 8.95 8.27 9.70
N LEU A 52 8.62 7.63 8.58
CA LEU A 52 8.92 8.13 7.23
C LEU A 52 7.65 8.34 6.40
N ILE A 53 7.45 9.56 5.93
CA ILE A 53 6.35 9.96 5.07
C ILE A 53 6.87 10.11 3.65
N VAL A 54 6.48 9.18 2.77
CA VAL A 54 6.71 9.36 1.34
C VAL A 54 5.48 10.04 0.74
N VAL A 55 5.64 11.31 0.39
CA VAL A 55 4.63 12.08 -0.34
C VAL A 55 4.45 11.44 -1.71
N GLU A 56 3.21 11.47 -2.21
CA GLU A 56 2.78 10.83 -3.45
C GLU A 56 3.73 11.10 -4.63
N ALA A 57 3.58 10.30 -5.68
CA ALA A 57 4.28 10.47 -6.94
C ALA A 57 4.29 11.96 -7.38
N MET A 58 5.48 12.54 -7.50
CA MET A 58 5.71 13.90 -7.98
C MET A 58 6.34 13.88 -9.36
N ALA A 59 5.60 14.38 -10.34
CA ALA A 59 6.03 14.30 -11.72
C ALA A 59 7.20 15.25 -12.02
N ILE A 60 8.20 14.74 -12.75
CA ILE A 60 9.38 15.51 -13.17
C ILE A 60 9.25 16.14 -14.56
N HIS A 61 8.36 15.60 -15.40
CA HIS A 61 8.11 16.16 -16.72
C HIS A 61 7.19 17.40 -16.64
N HIS A 62 7.31 18.30 -17.61
CA HIS A 62 6.56 19.56 -17.66
C HIS A 62 5.13 19.42 -18.23
N SER A 63 4.78 18.26 -18.78
CA SER A 63 3.45 18.04 -19.34
C SER A 63 2.39 17.98 -18.25
N ASN A 64 1.16 18.38 -18.61
CA ASN A 64 0.03 18.25 -17.70
C ASN A 64 -0.26 16.77 -17.39
N ALA A 65 -0.32 16.45 -16.10
CA ALA A 65 -0.53 15.11 -15.53
C ALA A 65 -1.87 14.98 -14.80
N GLY A 66 -2.75 15.98 -14.92
CA GLY A 66 -3.94 16.11 -14.08
C GLY A 66 -3.58 16.38 -12.60
N PRO A 67 -4.44 15.94 -11.66
CA PRO A 67 -4.29 16.19 -10.22
C PRO A 67 -3.22 15.30 -9.58
N LEU A 68 -1.97 15.55 -9.95
CA LEU A 68 -0.76 14.91 -9.44
C LEU A 68 0.25 16.00 -9.13
N LEU A 69 0.85 15.96 -7.93
CA LEU A 69 1.89 16.92 -7.55
C LEU A 69 3.04 16.96 -8.57
N ARG A 70 3.63 18.14 -8.72
CA ARG A 70 4.74 18.37 -9.65
C ARG A 70 5.92 19.01 -8.95
N ILE A 71 7.10 18.63 -9.44
CA ILE A 71 8.39 19.19 -9.05
C ILE A 71 9.28 19.43 -10.29
N SER A 72 8.65 19.47 -11.46
CA SER A 72 9.29 19.66 -12.76
C SER A 72 9.88 21.07 -12.94
N ASP A 73 9.39 22.06 -12.19
CA ASP A 73 9.69 23.48 -12.39
C ASP A 73 9.82 24.21 -11.04
N GLN A 74 10.61 25.28 -11.03
CA GLN A 74 10.86 26.11 -9.85
C GLN A 74 9.58 26.66 -9.24
N LYS A 75 8.58 26.94 -10.08
CA LYS A 75 7.32 27.53 -9.64
C LYS A 75 6.61 26.70 -8.56
N PHE A 76 6.78 25.37 -8.54
CA PHE A 76 6.10 24.49 -7.58
C PHE A 76 6.77 24.46 -6.19
N VAL A 77 8.05 24.86 -6.10
CA VAL A 77 8.86 24.76 -4.87
C VAL A 77 8.24 25.49 -3.67
N PRO A 78 7.70 26.71 -3.78
CA PRO A 78 7.14 27.42 -2.62
C PRO A 78 5.97 26.67 -1.94
N GLY A 79 5.06 26.09 -2.73
CA GLY A 79 3.94 25.32 -2.18
C GLY A 79 4.39 24.01 -1.51
N LEU A 80 5.38 23.34 -2.12
CA LEU A 80 6.00 22.16 -1.54
C LEU A 80 6.72 22.49 -0.22
N ALA A 81 7.44 23.61 -0.18
CA ALA A 81 8.17 24.07 1.00
C ALA A 81 7.23 24.38 2.17
N GLU A 82 6.09 25.02 1.91
CA GLU A 82 5.10 25.26 2.95
C GLU A 82 4.50 23.95 3.47
N MET A 83 4.18 22.99 2.59
CA MET A 83 3.69 21.67 3.02
C MET A 83 4.72 20.93 3.89
N VAL A 84 5.99 20.92 3.49
CA VAL A 84 7.08 20.30 4.27
C VAL A 84 7.21 20.94 5.64
N LYS A 85 7.21 22.28 5.70
CA LYS A 85 7.25 23.03 6.96
C LYS A 85 6.08 22.68 7.89
N GLN A 86 4.87 22.51 7.35
CA GLN A 86 3.70 22.13 8.14
C GLN A 86 3.78 20.69 8.66
N ILE A 87 4.37 19.78 7.87
CA ILE A 87 4.65 18.40 8.29
C ILE A 87 5.67 18.38 9.43
N HIS A 88 6.81 19.07 9.27
CA HIS A 88 7.84 19.19 10.32
C HIS A 88 7.33 19.92 11.57
N GLY A 89 6.39 20.86 11.42
CA GLY A 89 5.76 21.53 12.56
C GLY A 89 4.80 20.64 13.36
N ALA A 90 4.37 19.49 12.81
CA ALA A 90 3.43 18.60 13.45
C ALA A 90 4.10 17.45 14.24
N SER A 91 5.30 17.04 13.87
CA SER A 91 6.05 15.95 14.51
C SER A 91 7.50 15.86 14.03
N ASP A 92 8.29 14.97 14.64
CA ASP A 92 9.64 14.60 14.20
C ASP A 92 9.66 13.66 12.97
N SER A 93 8.51 13.45 12.32
CA SER A 93 8.40 12.64 11.10
C SER A 93 9.33 13.16 10.01
N LYS A 94 9.99 12.24 9.32
CA LYS A 94 10.77 12.57 8.12
C LYS A 94 9.90 12.52 6.89
N VAL A 95 10.12 13.44 5.97
CA VAL A 95 9.31 13.55 4.75
C VAL A 95 10.18 13.59 3.51
N VAL A 96 9.82 12.78 2.52
CA VAL A 96 10.49 12.71 1.22
C VAL A 96 9.44 12.70 0.10
N PRO A 97 9.71 13.30 -1.07
CA PRO A 97 8.86 13.14 -2.24
C PRO A 97 9.24 11.86 -2.99
N GLN A 98 8.24 11.19 -3.59
CA GLN A 98 8.51 10.13 -4.55
C GLN A 98 8.65 10.73 -5.96
N ILE A 99 9.88 10.78 -6.47
CA ILE A 99 10.22 11.38 -7.77
C ILE A 99 9.93 10.40 -8.90
N ILE A 100 9.08 10.79 -9.85
CA ILE A 100 8.58 9.88 -10.88
C ILE A 100 8.63 10.48 -12.29
N HIS A 101 8.90 9.61 -13.26
CA HIS A 101 8.64 9.83 -14.68
C HIS A 101 7.76 8.71 -15.23
N PHE A 102 6.81 9.08 -16.08
CA PHE A 102 5.94 8.12 -16.75
C PHE A 102 5.88 8.42 -18.25
N MET A 103 5.72 7.35 -19.04
CA MET A 103 5.68 7.44 -20.50
C MET A 103 4.29 7.88 -20.97
N LYS A 104 4.21 8.39 -22.20
CA LYS A 104 2.94 8.87 -22.77
C LYS A 104 1.93 7.73 -22.91
N ILE A 105 0.70 7.99 -22.51
CA ILE A 105 -0.45 7.09 -22.67
C ILE A 105 -1.57 7.90 -23.30
N SER A 106 -2.23 7.35 -24.32
CA SER A 106 -3.36 7.96 -25.00
C SER A 106 -4.69 7.33 -24.56
N LYS A 107 -5.80 8.03 -24.83
CA LYS A 107 -7.16 7.51 -24.65
C LYS A 107 -7.50 6.37 -25.61
N SER A 108 -6.72 6.17 -26.68
CA SER A 108 -6.92 5.06 -27.62
C SER A 108 -6.33 3.74 -27.11
N GLY A 109 -5.70 3.73 -25.93
CA GLY A 109 -4.96 2.58 -25.41
C GLY A 109 -3.52 2.48 -25.94
N TRP A 110 -3.10 3.41 -26.81
CA TRP A 110 -1.69 3.46 -27.23
C TRP A 110 -0.83 3.94 -26.07
N ARG A 111 0.32 3.27 -25.90
CA ARG A 111 1.31 3.61 -24.88
C ARG A 111 2.69 3.70 -25.51
N GLN A 112 3.46 4.70 -25.08
CA GLN A 112 4.88 4.77 -25.36
C GLN A 112 5.61 3.75 -24.49
N THR A 113 6.54 3.02 -25.08
CA THR A 113 7.41 2.05 -24.42
C THR A 113 8.85 2.53 -24.45
N VAL A 114 9.70 1.93 -23.61
CA VAL A 114 11.10 2.38 -23.46
C VAL A 114 11.90 2.24 -24.75
N ASP A 115 11.58 1.33 -25.66
CA ASP A 115 12.20 1.18 -26.98
C ASP A 115 11.90 2.33 -27.95
N MET A 116 10.89 3.15 -27.66
CA MET A 116 10.55 4.34 -28.44
C MET A 116 11.30 5.60 -27.99
N LEU A 117 12.03 5.56 -26.88
CA LEU A 117 12.81 6.70 -26.38
C LEU A 117 14.15 6.80 -27.13
N SER A 118 14.46 7.98 -27.66
CA SER A 118 15.78 8.28 -28.20
C SER A 118 16.82 8.38 -27.07
N HIS A 119 18.11 8.41 -27.41
CA HIS A 119 19.15 8.69 -26.41
C HIS A 119 19.01 10.10 -25.81
N GLU A 120 18.60 11.08 -26.61
CA GLU A 120 18.33 12.44 -26.15
C GLU A 120 17.15 12.51 -25.17
N ASP A 121 16.08 11.72 -25.40
CA ASP A 121 14.98 11.58 -24.44
C ASP A 121 15.49 11.00 -23.12
N ILE A 122 16.34 9.98 -23.17
CA ILE A 122 16.93 9.35 -21.98
C ILE A 122 17.81 10.35 -21.22
N ASP A 123 18.65 11.11 -21.93
CA ASP A 123 19.51 12.15 -21.35
C ASP A 123 18.68 13.22 -20.64
N THR A 124 17.60 13.66 -21.29
CA THR A 124 16.65 14.62 -20.72
C THR A 124 16.00 14.09 -19.45
N ILE A 125 15.53 12.84 -19.46
CA ILE A 125 14.92 12.20 -18.29
C ILE A 125 15.92 12.12 -17.13
N VAL A 126 17.17 11.72 -17.40
CA VAL A 126 18.25 11.66 -16.39
C VAL A 126 18.48 13.04 -15.75
N GLU A 127 18.54 14.10 -16.55
CA GLU A 127 18.74 15.45 -16.03
C GLU A 127 17.54 15.94 -15.21
N GLN A 128 16.31 15.64 -15.66
CA GLN A 128 15.08 16.00 -14.96
C GLN A 128 14.95 15.33 -13.60
N PHE A 129 15.40 14.07 -13.46
CA PHE A 129 15.43 13.41 -12.14
C PHE A 129 16.37 14.16 -11.19
N GLY A 130 17.56 14.54 -11.65
CA GLY A 130 18.50 15.31 -10.83
C GLY A 130 17.98 16.70 -10.47
N ASP A 131 17.34 17.41 -11.40
CA ASP A 131 16.74 18.73 -11.13
C ASP A 131 15.59 18.64 -10.12
N ALA A 132 14.75 17.61 -10.24
CA ALA A 132 13.65 17.36 -9.31
C ALA A 132 14.15 17.10 -7.89
N VAL A 133 15.20 16.29 -7.71
CA VAL A 133 15.77 16.04 -6.38
C VAL A 133 16.46 17.29 -5.82
N ALA A 134 17.12 18.10 -6.65
CA ALA A 134 17.67 19.39 -6.20
C ALA A 134 16.57 20.34 -5.70
N ARG A 135 15.44 20.42 -6.41
CA ARG A 135 14.26 21.18 -5.96
C ARG A 135 13.63 20.60 -4.70
N ALA A 136 13.67 19.27 -4.51
CA ALA A 136 13.20 18.65 -3.27
C ALA A 136 14.06 19.09 -2.07
N ARG A 137 15.39 19.11 -2.24
CA ARG A 137 16.30 19.64 -1.23
C ARG A 137 16.02 21.12 -0.95
N GLU A 138 15.81 21.93 -1.99
CA GLU A 138 15.47 23.35 -1.84
C GLU A 138 14.15 23.57 -1.10
N ALA A 139 13.12 22.75 -1.37
CA ALA A 139 11.85 22.78 -0.68
C ALA A 139 11.94 22.31 0.79
N GLY A 140 13.10 21.85 1.25
CA GLY A 140 13.35 21.46 2.64
C GLY A 140 12.95 20.03 2.99
N PHE A 141 12.66 19.16 2.00
CA PHE A 141 12.47 17.74 2.26
C PHE A 141 13.73 17.13 2.92
N ASP A 142 13.54 16.12 3.78
CA ASP A 142 14.67 15.46 4.47
C ASP A 142 15.53 14.57 3.54
N GLY A 143 15.00 14.25 2.37
CA GLY A 143 15.59 13.36 1.36
C GLY A 143 14.69 13.22 0.14
N ALA A 144 14.94 12.21 -0.70
CA ALA A 144 14.06 11.84 -1.82
C ALA A 144 13.91 10.32 -2.00
N GLU A 145 12.80 9.87 -2.59
CA GLU A 145 12.64 8.49 -3.07
C GLU A 145 12.56 8.48 -4.60
N LEU A 146 13.49 7.79 -5.27
CA LEU A 146 13.40 7.57 -6.72
C LEU A 146 12.37 6.47 -7.02
N HIS A 147 11.45 6.74 -7.94
CA HIS A 147 10.44 5.74 -8.33
C HIS A 147 10.89 4.88 -9.51
N ALA A 148 11.31 3.66 -9.22
CA ALA A 148 11.68 2.63 -10.21
C ALA A 148 10.82 1.36 -10.05
N ALA A 149 9.56 1.53 -9.70
CA ALA A 149 8.58 0.46 -9.53
C ALA A 149 7.41 0.55 -10.52
N HIS A 150 6.57 -0.48 -10.51
CA HIS A 150 5.30 -0.56 -11.24
C HIS A 150 5.45 -0.44 -12.76
N ALA A 151 4.60 0.36 -13.41
CA ALA A 151 4.52 0.45 -14.87
C ALA A 151 5.24 1.69 -15.43
N TYR A 152 6.05 2.36 -14.62
CA TYR A 152 6.64 3.65 -14.93
C TYR A 152 8.06 3.52 -15.49
N THR A 153 8.59 4.63 -16.01
CA THR A 153 9.73 4.62 -16.93
C THR A 153 10.94 3.87 -16.42
N LEU A 154 11.40 4.18 -15.20
CA LEU A 154 12.59 3.51 -14.64
C LEU A 154 12.35 2.01 -14.41
N SER A 155 11.15 1.60 -13.97
CA SER A 155 10.80 0.17 -13.86
C SER A 155 10.73 -0.51 -15.23
N SER A 156 10.24 0.18 -16.25
CA SER A 156 10.20 -0.36 -17.61
C SER A 156 11.60 -0.60 -18.19
N PHE A 157 12.60 0.23 -17.85
CA PHE A 157 14.00 -0.05 -18.19
C PHE A 157 14.54 -1.28 -17.44
N LEU A 158 14.20 -1.42 -16.16
CA LEU A 158 14.60 -2.55 -15.32
C LEU A 158 13.92 -3.87 -15.69
N SER A 159 12.78 -3.86 -16.37
CA SER A 159 12.04 -5.09 -16.68
C SER A 159 12.77 -5.98 -17.69
N ARG A 160 12.61 -7.30 -17.57
CA ARG A 160 12.99 -8.24 -18.64
C ARG A 160 12.23 -7.99 -19.96
N ARG A 161 11.09 -7.30 -19.88
CA ARG A 161 10.28 -6.86 -21.03
C ARG A 161 10.84 -5.62 -21.73
N ASN A 162 11.99 -5.09 -21.30
CA ASN A 162 12.71 -4.06 -22.02
C ASN A 162 13.31 -4.62 -23.33
N MET A 163 12.68 -4.30 -24.45
CA MET A 163 13.04 -4.82 -25.78
C MET A 163 14.12 -4.02 -26.51
N ARG A 164 14.71 -3.01 -25.86
CA ARG A 164 15.80 -2.21 -26.46
C ARG A 164 16.96 -3.10 -26.89
N LYS A 165 17.59 -2.73 -28.02
CA LYS A 165 18.73 -3.44 -28.62
C LYS A 165 20.06 -2.69 -28.48
N ASP A 166 20.04 -1.55 -27.80
CA ASP A 166 21.21 -0.73 -27.52
C ASP A 166 21.73 -0.96 -26.09
N GLU A 167 22.58 -0.06 -25.61
CA GLU A 167 23.23 -0.16 -24.30
C GLU A 167 22.29 -0.08 -23.08
N TYR A 168 20.99 0.22 -23.28
CA TYR A 168 19.98 0.30 -22.22
C TYR A 168 19.07 -0.94 -22.14
N GLY A 169 19.34 -1.99 -22.93
CA GLY A 169 18.52 -3.20 -22.98
C GLY A 169 19.33 -4.49 -23.02
N GLY A 170 18.62 -5.62 -23.14
CA GLY A 170 19.19 -6.95 -23.29
C GLY A 170 19.81 -7.54 -22.02
N SER A 171 20.90 -6.98 -21.53
CA SER A 171 21.63 -7.49 -20.35
C SER A 171 21.14 -6.86 -19.04
N MET A 172 21.46 -7.49 -17.91
CA MET A 172 21.22 -6.89 -16.57
C MET A 172 21.91 -5.52 -16.44
N GLU A 173 23.18 -5.42 -16.84
CA GLU A 173 23.92 -4.14 -16.82
C GLU A 173 23.30 -3.08 -17.72
N GLY A 174 22.87 -3.47 -18.92
CA GLY A 174 22.21 -2.54 -19.85
C GLY A 174 20.92 -1.97 -19.25
N ARG A 175 20.07 -2.84 -18.69
CA ARG A 175 18.84 -2.42 -18.00
C ARG A 175 19.09 -1.52 -16.79
N LEU A 176 20.20 -1.71 -16.08
CA LEU A 176 20.60 -0.92 -14.91
C LEU A 176 21.25 0.42 -15.27
N ARG A 177 21.73 0.59 -16.50
CA ARG A 177 22.54 1.74 -16.93
C ARG A 177 21.87 3.08 -16.63
N ILE A 178 20.58 3.21 -16.95
CA ILE A 178 19.84 4.46 -16.71
C ILE A 178 19.78 4.82 -15.23
N LEU A 179 19.65 3.85 -14.32
CA LEU A 179 19.63 4.14 -12.88
C LEU A 179 20.98 4.64 -12.38
N GLY A 180 22.08 4.07 -12.89
CA GLY A 180 23.41 4.59 -12.59
C GLY A 180 23.54 6.07 -12.97
N ARG A 181 23.10 6.42 -14.18
CA ARG A 181 23.10 7.81 -14.69
C ARG A 181 22.17 8.73 -13.89
N VAL A 182 20.98 8.26 -13.52
CA VAL A 182 20.05 9.01 -12.66
C VAL A 182 20.70 9.30 -11.31
N VAL A 183 21.27 8.30 -10.64
CA VAL A 183 21.94 8.50 -9.34
C VAL A 183 23.11 9.46 -9.47
N GLU A 184 23.92 9.36 -10.52
CA GLU A 184 25.01 10.31 -10.79
C GLU A 184 24.50 11.75 -10.95
N SER A 185 23.47 11.96 -11.77
CA SER A 185 22.82 13.26 -11.95
C SER A 185 22.29 13.84 -10.64
N VAL A 186 21.61 13.00 -9.84
CA VAL A 186 21.10 13.37 -8.52
C VAL A 186 22.23 13.78 -7.58
N ARG A 187 23.31 13.00 -7.49
CA ARG A 187 24.46 13.32 -6.63
C ARG A 187 25.14 14.61 -7.06
N ARG A 188 25.26 14.86 -8.36
CA ARG A 188 25.84 16.09 -8.93
C ARG A 188 25.01 17.33 -8.60
N LYS A 189 23.67 17.25 -8.66
CA LYS A 189 22.78 18.41 -8.50
C LYS A 189 22.31 18.65 -7.07
N ALA A 190 21.97 17.58 -6.36
CA ALA A 190 21.43 17.65 -5.00
C ALA A 190 22.48 17.42 -3.91
N GLY A 191 23.72 17.04 -4.25
CA GLY A 191 24.80 16.75 -3.31
C GLY A 191 24.82 15.30 -2.83
N ALA A 192 26.01 14.85 -2.42
CA ALA A 192 26.22 13.48 -1.91
C ALA A 192 25.70 13.27 -0.48
N ASP A 193 25.54 14.36 0.28
CA ASP A 193 25.04 14.40 1.65
C ASP A 193 23.51 14.34 1.75
N PHE A 194 22.79 14.56 0.64
CA PHE A 194 21.33 14.48 0.62
C PHE A 194 20.87 13.02 0.53
N PRO A 195 20.11 12.50 1.51
CA PRO A 195 19.69 11.10 1.51
C PRO A 195 18.71 10.79 0.38
N VAL A 196 19.00 9.73 -0.38
CA VAL A 196 18.15 9.29 -1.50
C VAL A 196 17.90 7.80 -1.39
N GLY A 197 16.64 7.42 -1.25
CA GLY A 197 16.19 6.03 -1.39
C GLY A 197 15.66 5.74 -2.78
N ILE A 198 15.31 4.48 -3.01
CA ILE A 198 14.67 4.05 -4.26
C ILE A 198 13.58 3.02 -3.98
N ARG A 199 12.48 3.12 -4.70
CA ARG A 199 11.45 2.09 -4.75
C ARG A 199 11.60 1.23 -5.98
N ILE A 200 11.76 -0.08 -5.80
CA ILE A 200 11.85 -1.07 -6.89
C ILE A 200 10.83 -2.19 -6.70
N LEU A 201 10.62 -2.99 -7.74
CA LEU A 201 9.81 -4.21 -7.66
C LEU A 201 10.66 -5.37 -7.16
N ALA A 202 10.18 -6.08 -6.14
CA ALA A 202 10.71 -7.38 -5.74
C ALA A 202 10.31 -8.46 -6.75
N ASP A 203 9.11 -8.36 -7.31
CA ASP A 203 8.60 -9.22 -8.38
C ASP A 203 7.61 -8.44 -9.25
N GLU A 204 7.64 -8.64 -10.57
CA GLU A 204 6.71 -7.98 -11.50
C GLU A 204 5.35 -8.68 -11.59
N PHE A 205 5.23 -9.95 -11.19
CA PHE A 205 4.00 -10.76 -11.29
C PHE A 205 3.35 -10.74 -12.68
N ILE A 206 4.17 -10.76 -13.72
CA ILE A 206 3.74 -10.90 -15.12
C ILE A 206 4.52 -12.00 -15.81
N THR A 207 3.93 -12.56 -16.88
CA THR A 207 4.63 -13.49 -17.76
C THR A 207 5.87 -12.84 -18.37
N ASP A 208 6.99 -13.57 -18.30
CA ASP A 208 8.32 -13.15 -18.76
C ASP A 208 8.87 -11.86 -18.09
N GLY A 209 8.32 -11.49 -16.92
CA GLY A 209 8.78 -10.36 -16.12
C GLY A 209 10.02 -10.66 -15.28
N SER A 210 10.59 -9.61 -14.68
CA SER A 210 11.61 -9.76 -13.65
C SER A 210 11.02 -10.39 -12.39
N THR A 211 11.76 -11.32 -11.78
CA THR A 211 11.39 -11.98 -10.52
C THR A 211 12.34 -11.58 -9.39
N VAL A 212 12.12 -12.09 -8.19
CA VAL A 212 13.03 -11.89 -7.03
C VAL A 212 14.50 -12.19 -7.35
N SER A 213 14.77 -13.10 -8.28
CA SER A 213 16.12 -13.42 -8.75
C SER A 213 16.81 -12.24 -9.44
N ASP A 214 16.08 -11.49 -10.28
CA ASP A 214 16.58 -10.25 -10.90
C ASP A 214 16.70 -9.13 -9.86
N SER A 215 15.67 -9.01 -9.02
CA SER A 215 15.55 -7.94 -8.02
C SER A 215 16.68 -7.95 -6.99
N LYS A 216 17.22 -9.13 -6.65
CA LYS A 216 18.45 -9.27 -5.85
C LYS A 216 19.64 -8.52 -6.45
N LEU A 217 19.86 -8.64 -7.77
CA LEU A 217 20.95 -7.97 -8.48
C LEU A 217 20.68 -6.48 -8.65
N ILE A 218 19.42 -6.11 -8.93
CA ILE A 218 19.01 -4.70 -9.01
C ILE A 218 19.25 -4.01 -7.67
N ALA A 219 18.76 -4.60 -6.57
CA ALA A 219 18.96 -4.09 -5.23
C ALA A 219 20.44 -3.99 -4.86
N LEU A 220 21.26 -4.99 -5.24
CA LEU A 220 22.71 -4.95 -5.02
C LEU A 220 23.36 -3.77 -5.73
N ARG A 221 22.97 -3.48 -6.97
CA ARG A 221 23.47 -2.29 -7.68
C ARG A 221 23.03 -1.00 -6.97
N MET A 222 21.81 -0.94 -6.44
CA MET A 222 21.33 0.23 -5.68
C MET A 222 22.12 0.43 -4.39
N ALA A 223 22.45 -0.65 -3.68
CA ALA A 223 23.31 -0.61 -2.50
C ALA A 223 24.75 -0.17 -2.84
N GLN A 224 25.30 -0.66 -3.96
CA GLN A 224 26.62 -0.26 -4.47
C GLN A 224 26.70 1.23 -4.84
N LEU A 225 25.60 1.80 -5.33
CA LEU A 225 25.49 3.22 -5.64
C LEU A 225 25.29 4.09 -4.39
N GLY A 226 25.24 3.49 -3.20
CA GLY A 226 25.17 4.22 -1.93
C GLY A 226 23.82 4.89 -1.69
N LEU A 227 22.72 4.30 -2.14
CA LEU A 227 21.38 4.78 -1.79
C LEU A 227 21.07 4.53 -0.31
N ALA A 228 20.32 5.44 0.31
CA ALA A 228 20.07 5.49 1.74
C ALA A 228 19.15 4.37 2.24
N TYR A 229 18.22 3.92 1.39
CA TYR A 229 17.35 2.78 1.65
C TYR A 229 16.80 2.20 0.35
N ILE A 230 16.32 0.96 0.41
CA ILE A 230 15.61 0.28 -0.67
C ILE A 230 14.20 -0.03 -0.22
N SER A 231 13.21 0.51 -0.92
CA SER A 231 11.78 0.29 -0.72
C SER A 231 11.27 -0.75 -1.72
N LEU A 232 10.70 -1.85 -1.24
CA LEU A 232 10.24 -2.95 -2.09
C LEU A 232 8.72 -2.94 -2.24
N SER A 233 8.29 -2.97 -3.50
CA SER A 233 6.90 -3.17 -3.93
C SER A 233 6.81 -4.41 -4.81
N VAL A 234 5.61 -4.71 -5.32
CA VAL A 234 5.42 -5.77 -6.33
C VAL A 234 4.41 -5.32 -7.38
N GLY A 235 4.48 -5.92 -8.57
CA GLY A 235 3.46 -5.81 -9.62
C GLY A 235 3.07 -4.39 -10.04
N GLY A 236 1.83 -4.26 -10.55
CA GLY A 236 1.32 -3.02 -11.12
C GLY A 236 1.91 -2.73 -12.49
N LYS A 237 1.67 -3.61 -13.46
CA LYS A 237 2.26 -3.59 -14.80
C LYS A 237 1.19 -3.40 -15.88
N PHE A 238 1.56 -2.78 -17.00
CA PHE A 238 0.65 -2.70 -18.16
C PHE A 238 0.59 -4.00 -18.96
N GLU A 239 1.59 -4.87 -18.80
CA GLU A 239 1.77 -6.10 -19.57
C GLU A 239 0.67 -7.15 -19.33
N ASP A 240 0.02 -7.14 -18.17
CA ASP A 240 -1.10 -8.02 -17.82
C ASP A 240 -2.39 -7.26 -17.50
N ALA A 241 -2.39 -5.94 -17.68
CA ALA A 241 -3.55 -5.10 -17.43
C ALA A 241 -4.68 -5.42 -18.43
N GLU A 242 -5.92 -5.41 -17.93
CA GLU A 242 -7.10 -5.61 -18.76
C GLU A 242 -7.48 -4.28 -19.42
N HIS A 243 -7.62 -4.26 -20.75
CA HIS A 243 -7.85 -3.03 -21.50
C HIS A 243 -9.21 -3.05 -22.19
N ALA A 244 -10.11 -2.16 -21.75
CA ALA A 244 -11.37 -1.90 -22.44
C ALA A 244 -11.16 -0.82 -23.52
N ALA A 245 -11.72 -1.05 -24.71
CA ALA A 245 -11.64 -0.08 -25.81
C ALA A 245 -12.22 1.29 -25.39
N GLY A 246 -11.48 2.37 -25.66
CA GLY A 246 -11.88 3.74 -25.33
C GLY A 246 -11.59 4.17 -23.89
N GLN A 247 -10.98 3.31 -23.07
CA GLN A 247 -10.52 3.66 -21.73
C GLN A 247 -9.00 3.86 -21.70
N VAL A 248 -8.54 4.74 -20.81
CA VAL A 248 -7.11 4.91 -20.55
C VAL A 248 -6.59 3.66 -19.83
N PRO A 249 -5.50 3.04 -20.31
CA PRO A 249 -4.82 1.93 -19.63
C PRO A 249 -4.58 2.20 -18.14
N HIS A 250 -4.89 1.22 -17.29
CA HIS A 250 -4.65 1.30 -15.84
C HIS A 250 -3.82 0.10 -15.39
N PRO A 251 -2.58 0.27 -14.88
CA PRO A 251 -1.65 -0.84 -14.67
C PRO A 251 -1.98 -1.71 -13.46
N TYR A 252 -3.05 -1.41 -12.72
CA TYR A 252 -3.38 -2.10 -11.48
C TYR A 252 -4.67 -2.94 -11.55
N ASN A 253 -5.24 -3.16 -12.74
CA ASN A 253 -6.44 -3.98 -12.91
C ASN A 253 -6.17 -5.43 -13.40
N GLY A 254 -4.91 -5.79 -13.66
CA GLY A 254 -4.48 -7.18 -13.91
C GLY A 254 -4.07 -7.91 -12.62
N TYR A 255 -3.57 -9.15 -12.76
CA TYR A 255 -3.07 -9.98 -11.66
C TYR A 255 -1.93 -9.30 -10.90
N SER A 256 -0.97 -8.72 -11.61
CA SER A 256 0.13 -7.96 -11.02
C SER A 256 -0.38 -6.78 -10.18
N GLY A 257 -1.47 -6.15 -10.61
CA GLY A 257 -2.16 -5.09 -9.90
C GLY A 257 -2.85 -5.56 -8.62
N ASP A 258 -3.45 -6.74 -8.66
CA ASP A 258 -4.03 -7.39 -7.48
C ASP A 258 -2.96 -7.84 -6.49
N ARG A 259 -1.78 -8.26 -6.96
CA ARG A 259 -0.62 -8.51 -6.10
C ARG A 259 -0.09 -7.22 -5.48
N CYS A 260 -0.04 -6.12 -6.23
CA CYS A 260 0.39 -4.82 -5.73
C CYS A 260 -0.54 -4.28 -4.62
N MET A 261 -1.86 -4.39 -4.84
CA MET A 261 -2.90 -3.89 -3.94
C MET A 261 -3.86 -5.03 -3.52
N PRO A 262 -3.37 -5.98 -2.69
CA PRO A 262 -4.08 -7.20 -2.36
C PRO A 262 -5.34 -6.91 -1.54
N GLY A 263 -6.47 -7.49 -1.94
CA GLY A 263 -7.75 -7.41 -1.23
C GLY A 263 -7.82 -8.25 0.04
N ALA A 264 -9.00 -8.31 0.65
CA ALA A 264 -9.26 -9.04 1.90
C ALA A 264 -8.84 -10.51 1.83
N GLN A 265 -9.05 -11.18 0.69
CA GLN A 265 -8.80 -12.61 0.48
C GLN A 265 -7.33 -13.05 0.57
N TYR A 266 -6.38 -12.11 0.44
CA TYR A 266 -4.96 -12.45 0.53
C TYR A 266 -4.50 -12.54 1.99
N PRO A 267 -3.53 -13.41 2.33
CA PRO A 267 -3.01 -13.49 3.68
C PRO A 267 -2.25 -12.22 4.10
N ALA A 268 -2.10 -12.03 5.40
CA ALA A 268 -1.28 -10.97 5.97
C ALA A 268 0.21 -11.18 5.64
N ALA A 269 0.99 -10.10 5.70
CA ALA A 269 2.43 -10.08 5.40
C ALA A 269 2.82 -10.75 4.06
N LEU A 270 1.95 -10.64 3.06
CA LEU A 270 1.96 -11.35 1.77
C LEU A 270 3.31 -11.34 1.04
N HIS A 271 4.09 -10.26 1.17
CA HIS A 271 5.36 -10.06 0.44
C HIS A 271 6.59 -10.07 1.35
N ALA A 272 6.44 -10.39 2.64
CA ALA A 272 7.55 -10.38 3.59
C ALA A 272 8.66 -11.38 3.18
N GLY A 273 8.29 -12.53 2.61
CA GLY A 273 9.24 -13.52 2.08
C GLY A 273 10.14 -12.96 0.98
N LEU A 274 9.56 -12.27 -0.02
CA LEU A 274 10.32 -11.65 -1.12
C LEU A 274 11.30 -10.59 -0.59
N THR A 275 10.85 -9.80 0.39
CA THR A 275 11.67 -8.76 1.03
C THR A 275 12.84 -9.38 1.80
N ARG A 276 12.57 -10.43 2.59
CA ARG A 276 13.59 -11.19 3.32
C ARG A 276 14.65 -11.75 2.39
N GLU A 277 14.25 -12.34 1.27
CA GLU A 277 15.18 -12.93 0.31
C GLU A 277 16.15 -11.90 -0.29
N ILE A 278 15.65 -10.72 -0.66
CA ILE A 278 16.48 -9.63 -1.20
C ILE A 278 17.42 -9.10 -0.12
N LYS A 279 16.90 -8.81 1.07
CA LYS A 279 17.71 -8.32 2.19
C LYS A 279 18.81 -9.32 2.61
N ALA A 280 18.47 -10.59 2.74
CA ALA A 280 19.44 -11.63 3.06
C ALA A 280 20.54 -11.73 2.01
N PHE A 281 20.20 -11.58 0.72
CA PHE A 281 21.17 -11.53 -0.37
C PHE A 281 22.12 -10.32 -0.25
N LEU A 282 21.59 -9.13 0.04
CA LEU A 282 22.40 -7.91 0.24
C LEU A 282 23.38 -8.08 1.40
N ASN A 283 22.88 -8.55 2.54
CA ASN A 283 23.71 -8.79 3.73
C ASN A 283 24.82 -9.82 3.44
N ALA A 284 24.50 -10.90 2.72
CA ALA A 284 25.49 -11.90 2.30
C ALA A 284 26.55 -11.35 1.32
N LYS A 285 26.28 -10.22 0.67
CA LYS A 285 27.23 -9.47 -0.17
C LYS A 285 27.96 -8.36 0.57
N GLY A 286 27.72 -8.21 1.88
CA GLY A 286 28.36 -7.20 2.73
C GLY A 286 27.70 -5.82 2.68
N TYR A 287 26.47 -5.71 2.16
CA TYR A 287 25.73 -4.45 2.09
C TYR A 287 24.59 -4.44 3.10
N GLN A 288 24.67 -3.55 4.09
CA GLN A 288 23.70 -3.40 5.19
C GLN A 288 22.71 -2.24 4.93
N VAL A 289 22.43 -1.93 3.67
CA VAL A 289 21.48 -0.86 3.33
C VAL A 289 20.09 -1.20 3.91
N PRO A 290 19.42 -0.25 4.60
CA PRO A 290 18.08 -0.49 5.13
C PRO A 290 17.08 -0.88 4.03
N VAL A 291 16.28 -1.92 4.28
CA VAL A 291 15.25 -2.40 3.34
C VAL A 291 13.86 -2.26 3.95
N ALA A 292 12.94 -1.64 3.22
CA ALA A 292 11.51 -1.62 3.51
C ALA A 292 10.71 -2.55 2.60
N GLY A 293 9.62 -3.10 3.14
CA GLY A 293 8.67 -3.92 2.39
C GLY A 293 7.22 -3.56 2.71
N ALA A 294 6.33 -3.77 1.75
CA ALA A 294 4.89 -3.60 1.89
C ALA A 294 4.11 -4.84 1.40
N GLY A 295 2.97 -5.14 2.01
CA GLY A 295 2.12 -6.26 1.59
C GLY A 295 1.22 -6.78 2.70
N LYS A 296 0.15 -6.04 3.05
CA LYS A 296 -0.77 -6.33 4.16
C LYS A 296 -0.07 -6.51 5.52
N ILE A 297 0.71 -5.51 5.96
CA ILE A 297 1.49 -5.54 7.22
C ILE A 297 0.98 -4.44 8.16
N SER A 298 -0.35 -4.21 8.19
CA SER A 298 -0.95 -3.17 9.06
C SER A 298 -1.36 -3.70 10.43
N ASP A 299 -1.30 -5.00 10.66
CA ASP A 299 -1.50 -5.56 12.00
C ASP A 299 -0.20 -5.39 12.82
N PRO A 300 -0.25 -4.84 14.06
CA PRO A 300 0.94 -4.61 14.88
C PRO A 300 1.77 -5.86 15.15
N ASP A 301 1.14 -7.03 15.31
CA ASP A 301 1.85 -8.27 15.59
C ASP A 301 2.61 -8.75 14.34
N ASP A 302 2.00 -8.62 13.16
CA ASP A 302 2.68 -8.89 11.89
C ASP A 302 3.83 -7.92 11.63
N ALA A 303 3.63 -6.63 11.90
CA ALA A 303 4.65 -5.60 11.74
C ALA A 303 5.86 -5.84 12.66
N GLU A 304 5.63 -6.19 13.93
CA GLU A 304 6.70 -6.56 14.86
C GLU A 304 7.42 -7.82 14.41
N ARG A 305 6.67 -8.86 14.04
CA ARG A 305 7.21 -10.16 13.65
C ARG A 305 8.16 -10.05 12.47
N VAL A 306 7.78 -9.36 11.39
CA VAL A 306 8.63 -9.23 10.18
C VAL A 306 9.88 -8.38 10.40
N LEU A 307 9.90 -7.52 11.42
CA LEU A 307 11.11 -6.80 11.81
C LEU A 307 11.98 -7.63 12.75
N ALA A 308 11.37 -8.32 13.72
CA ALA A 308 12.07 -9.16 14.68
C ALA A 308 12.80 -10.32 14.00
N ASP A 309 12.17 -10.95 13.02
CA ASP A 309 12.74 -12.07 12.26
C ASP A 309 13.73 -11.62 11.16
N GLY A 310 13.94 -10.32 11.01
CA GLY A 310 14.90 -9.73 10.09
C GLY A 310 14.43 -9.65 8.63
N SER A 311 13.16 -9.92 8.31
CA SER A 311 12.64 -9.83 6.94
C SER A 311 12.86 -8.45 6.31
N MET A 312 12.70 -7.38 7.10
CA MET A 312 12.91 -5.99 6.69
C MET A 312 13.46 -5.15 7.85
N ASP A 313 13.89 -3.92 7.59
CA ASP A 313 14.40 -2.98 8.60
C ASP A 313 13.36 -1.95 9.03
N PHE A 314 12.36 -1.70 8.18
CA PHE A 314 11.20 -0.87 8.47
C PHE A 314 10.01 -1.28 7.59
N VAL A 315 8.79 -1.07 8.09
CA VAL A 315 7.55 -1.56 7.45
C VAL A 315 6.89 -0.47 6.65
N GLY A 316 6.50 -0.79 5.40
CA GLY A 316 5.67 0.05 4.56
C GLY A 316 4.19 -0.23 4.78
N ILE A 317 3.48 0.67 5.47
CA ILE A 317 2.04 0.55 5.72
C ILE A 317 1.30 1.63 4.93
N ALA A 318 0.71 1.23 3.78
CA ALA A 318 -0.04 2.14 2.92
C ALA A 318 -1.50 2.31 3.41
N ARG A 319 -2.39 1.42 2.97
CA ARG A 319 -3.84 1.48 3.24
C ARG A 319 -4.21 1.42 4.73
N GLY A 320 -3.37 0.77 5.55
CA GLY A 320 -3.54 0.76 7.01
C GLY A 320 -3.41 2.15 7.62
N LEU A 321 -2.37 2.91 7.24
CA LEU A 321 -2.20 4.30 7.69
C LEU A 321 -3.20 5.24 7.02
N LEU A 322 -3.64 4.96 5.79
CA LEU A 322 -4.77 5.69 5.21
C LEU A 322 -6.02 5.54 6.09
N ALA A 323 -6.37 4.31 6.47
CA ALA A 323 -7.50 4.06 7.36
C ALA A 323 -7.32 4.74 8.74
N ASP A 324 -6.15 4.58 9.34
CA ASP A 324 -5.82 5.09 10.66
C ASP A 324 -4.40 5.69 10.74
N PRO A 325 -4.24 7.00 10.55
CA PRO A 325 -2.94 7.63 10.66
C PRO A 325 -2.37 7.61 12.08
N ASP A 326 -3.19 7.47 13.13
CA ASP A 326 -2.73 7.41 14.53
C ASP A 326 -2.22 6.04 14.97
N TRP A 327 -2.12 5.10 14.04
CA TRP A 327 -1.70 3.72 14.29
C TRP A 327 -0.46 3.65 15.19
N VAL A 328 0.58 4.45 14.91
CA VAL A 328 1.83 4.43 15.67
C VAL A 328 1.58 4.85 17.12
N LEU A 329 0.86 5.96 17.33
CA LEU A 329 0.56 6.47 18.67
C LEU A 329 -0.36 5.55 19.46
N LYS A 330 -1.36 4.93 18.81
CA LYS A 330 -2.26 3.97 19.46
C LYS A 330 -1.50 2.73 19.92
N VAL A 331 -0.64 2.18 19.07
CA VAL A 331 0.18 1.02 19.41
C VAL A 331 1.18 1.35 20.52
N ALA A 332 1.84 2.51 20.45
CA ALA A 332 2.76 2.97 21.49
C ALA A 332 2.08 3.13 22.87
N ARG A 333 0.78 3.43 22.90
CA ARG A 333 -0.04 3.52 24.13
C ARG A 333 -0.65 2.18 24.57
N GLY A 334 -0.46 1.10 23.81
CA GLY A 334 -1.11 -0.20 24.07
C GLY A 334 -2.60 -0.23 23.70
N GLU A 335 -3.08 0.72 22.92
CA GLU A 335 -4.49 0.89 22.51
C GLU A 335 -4.77 0.20 21.16
N ILE A 336 -4.29 -1.04 20.98
CA ILE A 336 -4.34 -1.77 19.70
C ILE A 336 -5.77 -2.03 19.25
N ASP A 337 -6.69 -2.22 20.19
CA ASP A 337 -8.12 -2.45 19.94
C ASP A 337 -8.84 -1.23 19.35
N ARG A 338 -8.23 -0.04 19.44
CA ARG A 338 -8.76 1.21 18.88
C ARG A 338 -8.25 1.54 17.47
N ILE A 339 -7.41 0.68 16.90
CA ILE A 339 -6.94 0.86 15.53
C ILE A 339 -8.12 0.67 14.57
N VAL A 340 -8.36 1.64 13.69
CA VAL A 340 -9.28 1.50 12.56
C VAL A 340 -8.62 0.61 11.51
N LYS A 341 -8.77 -0.71 11.67
CA LYS A 341 -8.14 -1.69 10.79
C LYS A 341 -8.68 -1.57 9.37
N CYS A 342 -7.79 -1.43 8.40
CA CYS A 342 -8.15 -1.48 6.98
C CYS A 342 -8.77 -2.84 6.67
N ASP A 343 -9.98 -2.82 6.10
CA ASP A 343 -10.74 -3.99 5.64
C ASP A 343 -10.23 -4.56 4.30
N TYR A 344 -9.26 -3.89 3.67
CA TYR A 344 -8.76 -4.23 2.35
C TYR A 344 -9.85 -4.30 1.26
N CYS A 345 -10.92 -3.50 1.38
CA CYS A 345 -12.04 -3.43 0.42
C CYS A 345 -11.66 -2.86 -0.96
N ASN A 346 -10.48 -2.27 -1.08
CA ASN A 346 -9.96 -1.65 -2.31
C ASN A 346 -10.81 -0.50 -2.87
N VAL A 347 -11.72 0.11 -2.10
CA VAL A 347 -12.43 1.34 -2.55
C VAL A 347 -11.44 2.44 -2.93
N CYS A 348 -10.35 2.61 -2.16
CA CYS A 348 -9.28 3.56 -2.47
C CYS A 348 -8.61 3.28 -3.82
N LYS A 349 -8.35 2.00 -4.15
CA LYS A 349 -7.81 1.55 -5.45
C LYS A 349 -8.78 1.87 -6.59
N HIS A 350 -10.06 1.61 -6.41
CA HIS A 350 -11.08 1.90 -7.43
C HIS A 350 -11.24 3.40 -7.68
N LEU A 351 -11.17 4.24 -6.64
CA LEU A 351 -11.23 5.69 -6.79
C LEU A 351 -10.05 6.23 -7.61
N ASP A 352 -8.83 5.78 -7.31
CA ASP A 352 -7.66 6.20 -8.08
C ASP A 352 -7.74 5.76 -9.55
N GLY A 353 -8.08 4.49 -9.80
CA GLY A 353 -8.28 3.97 -11.16
C GLY A 353 -9.40 4.69 -11.91
N ALA A 354 -10.44 5.13 -11.21
CA ALA A 354 -11.54 5.93 -11.76
C ALA A 354 -11.23 7.43 -11.84
N HIS A 355 -10.00 7.84 -11.55
CA HIS A 355 -9.55 9.22 -11.59
C HIS A 355 -10.25 10.17 -10.62
N LYS A 356 -10.60 9.70 -9.42
CA LYS A 356 -11.32 10.44 -8.38
C LYS A 356 -10.47 10.65 -7.14
N LYS A 357 -10.76 11.72 -6.39
CA LYS A 357 -10.16 11.96 -5.05
C LYS A 357 -10.25 10.69 -4.21
N VAL A 358 -9.10 10.25 -3.71
CA VAL A 358 -8.98 8.99 -2.97
C VAL A 358 -9.38 9.21 -1.52
N VAL A 359 -10.38 8.44 -1.08
CA VAL A 359 -10.84 8.39 0.32
C VAL A 359 -10.89 6.95 0.82
N CYS A 360 -10.82 6.77 2.14
CA CYS A 360 -11.03 5.46 2.75
C CYS A 360 -12.53 5.18 2.91
N PHE A 361 -12.94 3.94 2.62
CA PHE A 361 -14.30 3.48 2.87
C PHE A 361 -14.71 3.62 4.34
N LEU A 362 -13.78 3.53 5.29
CA LEU A 362 -14.08 3.50 6.72
C LEU A 362 -14.36 4.89 7.32
N TRP A 363 -14.00 5.98 6.65
CA TRP A 363 -14.26 7.32 7.18
C TRP A 363 -15.72 7.73 7.05
N PRO A 364 -16.23 8.62 7.92
CA PRO A 364 -17.52 9.26 7.73
C PRO A 364 -17.69 9.88 6.34
N LYS A 365 -18.91 9.86 5.80
CA LYS A 365 -19.23 10.39 4.48
C LYS A 365 -18.85 11.87 4.38
N GLY A 366 -18.16 12.24 3.30
CA GLY A 366 -17.78 13.63 3.01
C GLY A 366 -16.41 14.03 3.57
N MET A 367 -15.78 13.21 4.40
CA MET A 367 -14.42 13.49 4.87
C MET A 367 -13.38 13.23 3.77
N MET A 368 -12.38 14.11 3.71
CA MET A 368 -11.20 13.92 2.87
C MET A 368 -10.03 13.30 3.64
N GLN A 369 -10.06 13.32 4.98
CA GLN A 369 -9.03 12.74 5.85
C GLN A 369 -9.63 11.80 6.87
N ALA A 370 -8.80 10.96 7.49
CA ALA A 370 -9.20 10.21 8.66
C ALA A 370 -9.58 11.20 9.80
N PRO A 371 -10.64 10.91 10.58
CA PRO A 371 -10.93 11.66 11.79
C PRO A 371 -9.70 11.74 12.71
N ASP A 372 -9.59 12.82 13.49
CA ASP A 372 -8.59 12.90 14.56
C ASP A 372 -8.85 11.81 15.63
N ASP A 373 -7.78 11.36 16.30
CA ASP A 373 -7.96 10.47 17.44
C ASP A 373 -8.78 11.15 18.54
N ASN A 374 -9.65 10.38 19.19
CA ASN A 374 -10.42 10.88 20.34
C ASN A 374 -10.39 9.86 21.48
N ALA A 375 -9.25 9.77 22.17
CA ALA A 375 -9.06 8.79 23.25
C ALA A 375 -10.09 8.87 24.39
N GLN A 376 -10.66 10.05 24.61
CA GLN A 376 -11.67 10.29 25.65
C GLN A 376 -13.11 10.20 25.13
N GLY A 377 -13.30 9.88 23.85
CA GLY A 377 -14.61 9.80 23.22
C GLY A 377 -15.44 8.63 23.74
N SER A 378 -16.75 8.82 23.82
CA SER A 378 -17.69 7.77 24.18
C SER A 378 -17.72 6.68 23.10
N ALA A 379 -17.61 5.42 23.52
CA ALA A 379 -17.82 4.30 22.62
C ALA A 379 -19.30 4.20 22.20
N PRO A 380 -19.61 3.73 20.97
CA PRO A 380 -20.99 3.52 20.55
C PRO A 380 -21.75 2.56 21.47
N GLY A 381 -23.04 2.83 21.66
CA GLY A 381 -23.91 2.10 22.57
C GLY A 381 -25.02 1.34 21.85
N TRP A 382 -25.33 0.13 22.33
CA TRP A 382 -26.48 -0.63 21.86
C TRP A 382 -27.79 -0.09 22.47
N PRO A 383 -28.85 0.09 21.67
CA PRO A 383 -30.16 0.42 22.21
C PRO A 383 -30.60 -0.64 23.24
N ASN A 384 -31.07 -0.21 24.40
CA ASN A 384 -31.52 -1.10 25.49
C ASN A 384 -30.47 -2.12 25.97
N GLY A 385 -29.18 -1.89 25.70
CA GLY A 385 -28.08 -2.75 26.15
C GLY A 385 -27.84 -4.03 25.33
N SER A 386 -28.51 -4.21 24.18
CA SER A 386 -28.31 -5.37 23.31
C SER A 386 -28.35 -5.00 21.82
N ALA A 387 -27.47 -5.60 21.03
CA ALA A 387 -27.48 -5.42 19.57
C ALA A 387 -28.62 -6.19 18.88
N ASN A 388 -29.27 -7.12 19.59
CA ASN A 388 -30.29 -8.00 19.00
C ASN A 388 -29.78 -8.73 17.74
N LEU A 389 -28.51 -9.17 17.79
CA LEU A 389 -27.85 -9.85 16.68
C LEU A 389 -28.56 -11.16 16.41
N ARG A 390 -28.90 -11.37 15.14
CA ARG A 390 -29.62 -12.54 14.62
C ARG A 390 -28.88 -13.08 13.40
N VAL A 391 -28.98 -14.38 13.21
CA VAL A 391 -28.43 -15.08 12.05
C VAL A 391 -29.51 -15.96 11.42
N GLY A 392 -29.67 -15.85 10.11
CA GLY A 392 -30.49 -16.74 9.30
C GLY A 392 -29.63 -17.51 8.30
N LEU A 393 -29.91 -18.80 8.14
CA LEU A 393 -29.27 -19.64 7.12
C LEU A 393 -30.17 -19.72 5.88
N ASN A 394 -29.58 -19.54 4.71
CA ASN A 394 -30.23 -19.79 3.43
C ASN A 394 -29.25 -20.58 2.54
N GLY A 395 -29.41 -21.91 2.50
CA GLY A 395 -28.46 -22.80 1.84
C GLY A 395 -27.07 -22.74 2.50
N ASP A 396 -26.08 -22.37 1.71
CA ASP A 396 -24.67 -22.24 2.06
C ASP A 396 -24.28 -20.82 2.50
N THR A 397 -25.26 -19.98 2.82
CA THR A 397 -25.04 -18.58 3.19
C THR A 397 -25.65 -18.24 4.55
N ALA A 398 -24.86 -17.61 5.44
CA ALA A 398 -25.36 -17.04 6.68
C ALA A 398 -25.61 -15.53 6.54
N THR A 399 -26.82 -15.07 6.83
CA THR A 399 -27.16 -13.64 6.87
C THR A 399 -27.28 -13.16 8.31
N LEU A 400 -26.41 -12.23 8.70
CA LEU A 400 -26.43 -11.57 10.01
C LEU A 400 -27.18 -10.25 9.93
N GLN A 401 -27.97 -9.95 10.97
CA GLN A 401 -28.71 -8.69 11.13
C GLN A 401 -28.72 -8.25 12.59
N TRP A 402 -28.60 -6.95 12.84
CA TRP A 402 -28.60 -6.37 14.19
C TRP A 402 -29.26 -4.99 14.22
N ASP A 403 -29.50 -4.48 15.42
CA ASP A 403 -30.07 -3.17 15.66
C ASP A 403 -28.97 -2.09 15.57
N LYS A 404 -29.34 -0.89 15.11
CA LYS A 404 -28.39 0.22 14.93
C LYS A 404 -27.93 0.76 16.28
N ALA A 405 -26.62 0.80 16.50
CA ALA A 405 -26.02 1.45 17.67
C ALA A 405 -26.00 2.99 17.54
N GLU A 406 -26.16 3.67 18.66
CA GLU A 406 -25.99 5.12 18.75
C GLU A 406 -24.50 5.49 18.69
N GLY A 407 -24.15 6.51 17.90
CA GLY A 407 -22.76 6.95 17.73
C GLY A 407 -21.89 6.06 16.83
N ALA A 408 -22.44 4.99 16.24
CA ALA A 408 -21.68 4.08 15.38
C ALA A 408 -21.39 4.70 14.00
N ALA A 409 -20.11 4.71 13.61
CA ALA A 409 -19.66 5.04 12.26
C ALA A 409 -19.53 3.79 11.37
N ARG A 410 -19.24 2.63 11.98
CA ARG A 410 -19.17 1.31 11.35
C ARG A 410 -19.44 0.20 12.37
N TYR A 411 -19.47 -1.03 11.89
CA TYR A 411 -19.55 -2.25 12.70
C TYR A 411 -18.45 -3.21 12.24
N ASP A 412 -17.62 -3.66 13.19
CA ASP A 412 -16.64 -4.71 12.93
C ASP A 412 -17.33 -6.05 13.24
N VAL A 413 -17.32 -6.96 12.25
CA VAL A 413 -17.92 -8.30 12.33
C VAL A 413 -16.84 -9.29 12.72
N TYR A 414 -17.05 -9.97 13.84
CA TYR A 414 -16.11 -10.96 14.37
C TYR A 414 -16.65 -12.36 14.10
N ARG A 415 -15.75 -13.26 13.69
CA ARG A 415 -16.07 -14.65 13.38
C ARG A 415 -15.02 -15.58 13.96
N ALA A 416 -15.47 -16.74 14.42
CA ALA A 416 -14.62 -17.91 14.70
C ALA A 416 -15.28 -19.16 14.11
N SER A 417 -14.46 -20.11 13.70
CA SER A 417 -14.87 -21.45 13.24
C SER A 417 -14.39 -22.49 14.25
N ASP A 418 -15.31 -23.30 14.75
CA ASP A 418 -15.12 -24.25 15.85
C ASP A 418 -14.35 -23.63 17.02
N ASP A 419 -13.23 -24.26 17.39
CA ASP A 419 -12.31 -23.86 18.45
C ASP A 419 -11.20 -22.92 17.95
N GLY A 420 -11.30 -22.41 16.72
CA GLY A 420 -10.36 -21.46 16.15
C GLY A 420 -10.43 -20.07 16.78
N ASP A 421 -9.41 -19.26 16.46
CA ASP A 421 -9.31 -17.88 16.94
C ASP A 421 -10.42 -17.00 16.37
N VAL A 422 -10.84 -16.02 17.18
CA VAL A 422 -11.77 -14.98 16.73
C VAL A 422 -11.00 -13.96 15.91
N VAL A 423 -11.45 -13.74 14.68
CA VAL A 423 -10.90 -12.73 13.77
C VAL A 423 -11.96 -11.70 13.40
N ILE A 424 -11.52 -10.49 13.04
CA ILE A 424 -12.38 -9.52 12.36
C ILE A 424 -12.48 -9.99 10.91
N GLU A 425 -13.68 -10.41 10.50
CA GLU A 425 -13.94 -10.91 9.15
C GLU A 425 -14.22 -9.76 8.19
N ASP A 426 -14.97 -8.73 8.62
CA ASP A 426 -15.34 -7.59 7.78
C ASP A 426 -15.65 -6.34 8.64
N ALA A 427 -15.64 -5.17 7.99
CA ALA A 427 -16.08 -3.91 8.57
C ALA A 427 -17.18 -3.28 7.69
N VAL A 428 -18.40 -3.19 8.22
CA VAL A 428 -19.57 -2.72 7.45
C VAL A 428 -20.17 -1.44 8.00
N LYS A 429 -20.84 -0.68 7.13
CA LYS A 429 -21.56 0.56 7.48
C LYS A 429 -23.07 0.40 7.61
N VAL A 430 -23.57 -0.82 7.38
CA VAL A 430 -24.99 -1.17 7.47
C VAL A 430 -25.16 -2.25 8.53
N THR A 431 -26.38 -2.44 9.02
CA THR A 431 -26.67 -3.39 10.10
C THR A 431 -27.03 -4.80 9.60
N ARG A 432 -26.40 -5.19 8.49
CA ARG A 432 -26.57 -6.48 7.83
C ARG A 432 -25.26 -6.90 7.19
N TRP A 433 -24.93 -8.18 7.29
CA TRP A 433 -23.76 -8.76 6.62
C TRP A 433 -24.06 -10.20 6.18
N MET A 434 -23.36 -10.69 5.16
CA MET A 434 -23.56 -12.03 4.60
C MET A 434 -22.22 -12.78 4.58
N ASP A 435 -22.20 -13.96 5.19
CA ASP A 435 -21.10 -14.91 5.13
C ASP A 435 -21.41 -15.96 4.07
N ASN A 436 -20.69 -15.89 2.95
CA ASN A 436 -20.75 -16.88 1.86
C ASN A 436 -19.57 -17.88 1.93
N SER A 437 -18.82 -17.89 3.05
CA SER A 437 -17.61 -18.71 3.23
C SER A 437 -17.80 -19.82 4.27
N ILE A 438 -19.04 -20.08 4.68
CA ILE A 438 -19.37 -21.15 5.61
C ILE A 438 -19.33 -22.51 4.92
N LEU A 439 -18.90 -23.52 5.66
CA LEU A 439 -18.78 -24.90 5.24
C LEU A 439 -19.62 -25.77 6.18
N GLY A 440 -20.47 -26.59 5.59
CA GLY A 440 -21.30 -27.54 6.33
C GLY A 440 -20.48 -28.46 7.23
N GLY A 441 -20.98 -28.71 8.45
CA GLY A 441 -20.33 -29.54 9.47
C GLY A 441 -19.49 -28.76 10.49
N LEU A 442 -19.09 -27.52 10.18
CA LEU A 442 -18.37 -26.66 11.12
C LEU A 442 -19.33 -25.80 11.94
N THR A 443 -18.93 -25.47 13.17
CA THR A 443 -19.65 -24.52 14.00
C THR A 443 -19.08 -23.13 13.78
N TYR A 444 -19.94 -22.14 13.54
CA TYR A 444 -19.51 -20.75 13.41
C TYR A 444 -20.08 -19.92 14.54
N ARG A 445 -19.25 -19.06 15.12
CA ARG A 445 -19.63 -18.11 16.16
C ARG A 445 -19.40 -16.70 15.65
N TYR A 446 -20.41 -15.85 15.81
CA TYR A 446 -20.35 -14.45 15.38
C TYR A 446 -20.76 -13.51 16.49
N TYR A 447 -20.10 -12.36 16.51
CA TYR A 447 -20.58 -11.16 17.20
C TYR A 447 -20.16 -9.92 16.43
N VAL A 448 -20.76 -8.77 16.76
CA VAL A 448 -20.42 -7.49 16.16
C VAL A 448 -20.05 -6.48 17.22
N ARG A 449 -19.16 -5.53 16.89
CA ARG A 449 -18.90 -4.35 17.72
C ARG A 449 -19.18 -3.09 16.93
N ALA A 450 -20.04 -2.22 17.47
CA ALA A 450 -20.23 -0.89 16.94
C ALA A 450 -19.00 -0.04 17.22
N CYS A 451 -18.47 0.63 16.20
CA CYS A 451 -17.23 1.40 16.29
C CYS A 451 -17.45 2.86 15.92
N SER A 452 -16.84 3.77 16.68
CA SER A 452 -16.83 5.20 16.36
C SER A 452 -15.94 5.47 15.13
N ALA A 453 -15.98 6.71 14.64
CA ALA A 453 -15.16 7.13 13.51
C ALA A 453 -13.64 7.08 13.79
N SER A 454 -13.23 7.34 15.04
CA SER A 454 -11.84 7.33 15.52
C SER A 454 -11.38 5.97 16.06
N GLY A 455 -12.27 4.95 16.06
CA GLY A 455 -11.93 3.57 16.37
C GLY A 455 -12.32 3.07 17.78
N GLN A 456 -12.99 3.87 18.62
CA GLN A 456 -13.56 3.36 19.88
C GLN A 456 -14.62 2.30 19.59
N ALA A 457 -14.38 1.08 20.05
CA ALA A 457 -15.30 -0.02 19.88
C ALA A 457 -16.18 -0.19 21.13
N GLY A 458 -17.50 -0.17 20.92
CA GLY A 458 -18.51 -0.44 21.95
C GLY A 458 -18.43 -1.86 22.50
N ALA A 459 -19.33 -2.15 23.44
CA ALA A 459 -19.50 -3.50 23.97
C ALA A 459 -19.80 -4.48 22.82
N PRO A 460 -19.34 -5.74 22.89
CA PRO A 460 -19.75 -6.77 21.94
C PRO A 460 -21.27 -6.96 21.97
N SER A 461 -21.85 -7.32 20.82
CA SER A 461 -23.23 -7.82 20.76
C SER A 461 -23.39 -9.12 21.56
N ASN A 462 -24.65 -9.59 21.66
CA ASN A 462 -24.87 -11.01 21.90
C ASN A 462 -24.17 -11.86 20.81
N VAL A 463 -23.70 -13.04 21.20
CA VAL A 463 -23.10 -14.01 20.28
C VAL A 463 -24.22 -14.82 19.61
N VAL A 464 -24.09 -15.09 18.32
CA VAL A 464 -24.93 -16.05 17.59
C VAL A 464 -24.07 -17.19 17.08
N MET A 465 -24.64 -18.40 17.05
CA MET A 465 -23.94 -19.59 16.58
C MET A 465 -24.78 -20.34 15.55
N ILE A 466 -24.12 -20.87 14.53
CA ILE A 466 -24.73 -21.74 13.53
C ILE A 466 -23.86 -22.98 13.33
N LYS A 467 -24.48 -24.06 12.89
CA LYS A 467 -23.80 -25.25 12.41
C LYS A 467 -24.54 -25.71 11.14
N PRO A 468 -24.20 -25.15 9.96
CA PRO A 468 -24.80 -25.57 8.71
C PRO A 468 -24.57 -27.07 8.49
N ASP A 469 -25.55 -27.76 7.92
CA ASP A 469 -25.41 -29.19 7.62
C ASP A 469 -24.39 -29.41 6.49
N GLY A 470 -23.60 -30.48 6.62
CA GLY A 470 -22.75 -30.95 5.53
C GLY A 470 -23.57 -31.53 4.37
N PRO A 471 -22.99 -31.65 3.16
CA PRO A 471 -23.69 -32.32 2.07
C PRO A 471 -24.05 -33.75 2.49
N SER A 472 -25.32 -34.12 2.33
CA SER A 472 -25.74 -35.52 2.46
C SER A 472 -25.14 -36.30 1.30
N VAL A 473 -24.11 -37.11 1.58
CA VAL A 473 -23.68 -38.14 0.61
C VAL A 473 -24.78 -39.19 0.61
N GLU A 474 -25.76 -39.04 -0.27
CA GLU A 474 -26.59 -40.17 -0.69
C GLU A 474 -25.63 -41.18 -1.32
N ARG A 475 -25.23 -42.19 -0.54
CA ARG A 475 -24.57 -43.36 -1.10
C ARG A 475 -25.62 -44.02 -1.99
N ASP A 476 -25.48 -43.86 -3.31
CA ASP A 476 -26.24 -44.62 -4.29
C ASP A 476 -26.20 -46.09 -3.91
N ARG A 477 -27.32 -46.57 -3.34
CA ARG A 477 -27.56 -48.00 -3.09
C ARG A 477 -27.93 -48.65 -4.42
N GLU A 478 -27.02 -48.63 -5.38
CA GLU A 478 -27.19 -49.35 -6.67
C GLU A 478 -26.09 -50.39 -6.94
N ALA A 479 -25.21 -50.67 -5.97
CA ALA A 479 -24.14 -51.67 -6.12
C ALA A 479 -24.43 -53.05 -5.47
N ASP A 480 -25.56 -53.25 -4.79
CA ASP A 480 -25.90 -54.51 -4.08
C ASP A 480 -26.91 -55.42 -4.81
N ARG A 481 -27.14 -55.23 -6.11
CA ARG A 481 -27.84 -56.25 -6.92
C ARG A 481 -26.85 -57.34 -7.33
N ALA A 482 -26.71 -58.33 -6.47
CA ALA A 482 -26.13 -59.62 -6.83
C ALA A 482 -26.80 -60.16 -8.12
N PRO A 483 -26.06 -60.72 -9.08
CA PRO A 483 -26.67 -61.36 -10.23
C PRO A 483 -27.45 -62.59 -9.73
N ALA A 484 -28.77 -62.61 -9.96
CA ALA A 484 -29.56 -63.80 -9.74
C ALA A 484 -29.06 -64.89 -10.70
N MET A 485 -28.44 -65.93 -10.14
CA MET A 485 -28.31 -67.22 -10.82
C MET A 485 -29.71 -67.84 -10.94
N ALA A 486 -30.15 -68.08 -12.16
CA ALA A 486 -31.00 -69.21 -12.57
C ALA A 486 -30.98 -69.34 -14.09
#